data_AF-A0A2E0QYZ2-F1
#
_entry.id   AF-A0A2E0QYZ2-F1
#
_cell.length_a   1.000
_cell.length_b   1.000
_cell.length_c   1.000
_cell.angle_alpha   90.00
_cell.angle_beta   90.00
_cell.angle_gamma   90.00
#
_symmetry.space_group_name_H-M   'P 1'
#
loop_
_entity.id
_entity.type
_entity.pdbx_description
1 polymer ?
#
loop_
_entity_poly.entity_id
_entity_poly.type
_entity_poly.pdbx_seq_one_letter_code
_entity_poly.pdbx_strand_id
1 'polypeptide(L)'
;MADRITQEEITQGIPDEFRAYFQINATPLPRSMQGIVEAFWTAVEVIGPSVWFSQPAHVIFGTAPWKISVSRGKLEYTPSHPDMINVHFEEWVFLDCNRMKDLPMEFQVVCILEELVRALMHVTNKKLVPEIVVRLYPKVRMVEGKYAQAE
;
A
#
# COMPACT_ATOMS: atom_id res chain seq x y z
N MET A 1 -19.74 -21.08 0.46
CA MET A 1 -19.25 -19.85 1.10
C MET A 1 -18.37 -19.16 0.09
N ALA A 2 -18.53 -17.85 -0.13
CA ALA A 2 -17.67 -17.14 -1.08
C ALA A 2 -16.22 -17.21 -0.58
N ASP A 3 -15.31 -17.65 -1.43
CA ASP A 3 -13.88 -17.67 -1.17
C ASP A 3 -13.40 -16.22 -0.93
N ARG A 4 -12.78 -15.97 0.23
CA ARG A 4 -12.38 -14.64 0.68
C ARG A 4 -10.94 -14.67 1.15
N ILE A 5 -10.21 -13.61 0.85
CA ILE A 5 -8.84 -13.41 1.30
C ILE A 5 -8.90 -12.91 2.74
N THR A 6 -8.22 -13.61 3.64
CA THR A 6 -8.18 -13.28 5.07
C THR A 6 -6.99 -12.40 5.41
N GLN A 7 -7.04 -11.69 6.54
CA GLN A 7 -5.89 -10.94 7.06
C GLN A 7 -4.67 -11.85 7.25
N GLU A 8 -4.89 -13.09 7.70
CA GLU A 8 -3.81 -14.05 7.91
C GLU A 8 -3.17 -14.48 6.59
N GLU A 9 -3.97 -14.71 5.54
CA GLU A 9 -3.45 -14.99 4.21
C GLU A 9 -2.60 -13.83 3.65
N ILE A 10 -3.07 -12.58 3.80
CA ILE A 10 -2.29 -11.39 3.41
C ILE A 10 -0.97 -11.34 4.19
N THR A 11 -1.01 -11.63 5.50
CA THR A 11 0.18 -11.59 6.36
C THR A 11 1.18 -12.71 6.02
N GLN A 12 0.69 -13.90 5.67
CA GLN A 12 1.53 -15.05 5.34
C GLN A 12 2.27 -14.87 4.02
N GLY A 13 1.69 -14.16 3.04
CA GLY A 13 2.37 -13.88 1.77
C GLY A 13 3.49 -12.82 1.86
N ILE A 14 3.63 -12.13 3.00
CA ILE A 14 4.78 -11.23 3.24
C ILE A 14 6.04 -12.08 3.48
N PRO A 15 7.20 -11.73 2.86
CA PRO A 15 8.47 -12.40 3.15
C PRO A 15 8.77 -12.47 4.65
N ASP A 16 9.26 -13.62 5.11
CA ASP A 16 9.47 -13.91 6.54
C ASP A 16 10.28 -12.82 7.26
N GLU A 17 11.34 -12.32 6.61
CA GLU A 17 12.25 -11.31 7.14
C GLU A 17 11.60 -9.93 7.35
N PHE A 18 10.52 -9.63 6.63
CA PHE A 18 9.82 -8.35 6.73
C PHE A 18 8.49 -8.44 7.49
N ARG A 19 7.92 -9.64 7.66
CA ARG A 19 6.56 -9.85 8.17
C ARG A 19 6.28 -9.14 9.50
N ALA A 20 7.22 -9.12 10.43
CA ALA A 20 7.06 -8.47 11.73
C ALA A 20 6.89 -6.93 11.65
N TYR A 21 7.30 -6.32 10.53
CA TYR A 21 7.24 -4.88 10.32
C TYR A 21 5.97 -4.43 9.59
N PHE A 22 5.06 -5.34 9.25
CA PHE A 22 3.80 -5.02 8.57
C PHE A 22 2.62 -5.57 9.36
N GLN A 23 1.93 -4.68 10.07
CA GLN A 23 0.72 -5.01 10.81
C GLN A 23 -0.49 -4.86 9.89
N ILE A 24 -1.00 -5.98 9.40
CA ILE A 24 -2.13 -5.99 8.47
C ILE A 24 -3.44 -5.86 9.25
N ASN A 25 -4.30 -4.94 8.82
CA ASN A 25 -5.69 -4.86 9.25
C ASN A 25 -6.58 -4.94 8.02
N ALA A 26 -7.35 -6.01 7.90
CA ALA A 26 -8.23 -6.22 6.76
C ALA A 26 -9.52 -6.89 7.19
N THR A 27 -10.65 -6.37 6.72
CA THR A 27 -11.88 -7.18 6.68
C THR A 27 -11.75 -8.21 5.56
N PRO A 28 -12.36 -9.41 5.66
CA PRO A 28 -12.24 -10.44 4.63
C PRO A 28 -12.60 -9.90 3.24
N LEU A 29 -11.61 -9.87 2.34
CA LEU A 29 -11.73 -9.28 1.02
C LEU A 29 -12.29 -10.31 0.02
N PRO A 30 -13.05 -9.87 -1.00
CA PRO A 30 -13.41 -10.75 -2.12
C PRO A 30 -12.16 -11.27 -2.85
N ARG A 31 -12.18 -12.53 -3.30
CA ARG A 31 -11.07 -13.12 -4.08
C ARG A 31 -10.73 -12.34 -5.35
N SER A 32 -11.68 -11.57 -5.90
CA SER A 32 -11.42 -10.67 -7.04
C SER A 32 -10.41 -9.56 -6.74
N MET A 33 -10.07 -9.32 -5.47
CA MET A 33 -9.04 -8.35 -5.05
C MET A 33 -7.64 -8.98 -4.89
N GLN A 34 -7.45 -10.24 -5.31
CA GLN A 34 -6.17 -10.94 -5.19
C GLN A 34 -4.99 -10.17 -5.80
N GLY A 35 -5.19 -9.54 -6.97
CA GLY A 35 -4.12 -8.76 -7.61
C GLY A 35 -3.58 -7.62 -6.73
N ILE A 36 -4.42 -7.01 -5.89
CA ILE A 36 -4.00 -5.92 -5.00
C ILE A 36 -3.15 -6.46 -3.85
N VAL A 37 -3.48 -7.66 -3.37
CA VAL A 37 -2.72 -8.35 -2.32
C VAL A 37 -1.35 -8.78 -2.86
N GLU A 38 -1.31 -9.29 -4.10
CA GLU A 38 -0.05 -9.61 -4.79
C GLU A 38 0.78 -8.34 -5.07
N ALA A 39 0.13 -7.24 -5.42
CA ALA A 39 0.80 -5.94 -5.60
C ALA A 39 1.41 -5.45 -4.28
N PHE A 40 0.72 -5.66 -3.16
CA PHE A 40 1.25 -5.35 -1.84
C PHE A 40 2.46 -6.21 -1.49
N TRP A 41 2.40 -7.53 -1.69
CA TRP A 41 3.54 -8.42 -1.46
C TRP A 41 4.76 -8.01 -2.29
N THR A 42 4.53 -7.71 -3.58
CA THR A 42 5.56 -7.21 -4.48
C THR A 42 6.16 -5.89 -3.97
N ALA A 43 5.33 -4.95 -3.49
CA ALA A 43 5.80 -3.69 -2.94
C ALA A 43 6.66 -3.90 -1.68
N VAL A 44 6.28 -4.84 -0.80
CA VAL A 44 7.05 -5.18 0.40
C VAL A 44 8.41 -5.79 0.03
N GLU A 45 8.44 -6.73 -0.91
CA GLU A 45 9.70 -7.32 -1.42
C GLU A 45 10.63 -6.27 -2.02
N VAL A 46 10.08 -5.30 -2.74
CA VAL A 46 10.84 -4.23 -3.38
C VAL A 46 11.41 -3.24 -2.38
N ILE A 47 10.60 -2.79 -1.41
CA ILE A 47 11.02 -1.75 -0.46
C ILE A 47 11.85 -2.30 0.70
N GLY A 48 11.59 -3.54 1.12
CA GLY A 48 12.15 -4.15 2.33
C GLY A 48 13.67 -4.06 2.43
N PRO A 49 14.44 -4.43 1.40
CA PRO A 49 15.91 -4.36 1.43
C PRO A 49 16.47 -2.94 1.53
N SER A 50 15.67 -1.92 1.22
CA SER A 50 16.12 -0.51 1.15
C SER A 50 15.73 0.31 2.39
N VAL A 51 15.02 -0.31 3.35
CA VAL A 51 14.50 0.35 4.54
C VAL A 51 15.19 -0.15 5.79
N TRP A 52 15.59 0.79 6.65
CA TRP A 52 15.87 0.50 8.04
C TRP A 52 14.57 0.57 8.84
N PHE A 53 14.00 -0.57 9.21
CA PHE A 53 12.74 -0.62 9.93
C PHE A 53 12.93 -0.20 11.40
N SER A 54 12.61 1.05 11.72
CA SER A 54 12.59 1.57 13.09
C SER A 54 11.29 1.22 13.84
N GLN A 55 10.19 1.00 13.10
CA GLN A 55 8.87 0.71 13.63
C GLN A 55 8.00 -0.01 12.57
N PRO A 56 6.96 -0.77 12.99
CA PRO A 56 6.05 -1.42 12.05
C PRO A 56 5.14 -0.42 11.32
N ALA A 57 4.86 -0.67 10.04
CA ALA A 57 3.77 -0.01 9.31
C ALA A 57 2.45 -0.71 9.59
N HIS A 58 1.39 0.06 9.83
CA HIS A 58 0.03 -0.44 9.96
C HIS A 58 -0.67 -0.33 8.61
N VAL A 59 -0.85 -1.47 7.92
CA VAL A 59 -1.41 -1.49 6.57
C VAL A 59 -2.87 -1.91 6.62
N ILE A 60 -3.75 -1.01 6.17
CA ILE A 60 -5.19 -1.22 6.19
C ILE A 60 -5.70 -1.46 4.77
N PHE A 61 -6.25 -2.64 4.54
CA PHE A 61 -6.95 -2.96 3.30
C PHE A 61 -8.43 -2.63 3.46
N GLY A 62 -8.93 -1.70 2.66
CA GLY A 62 -10.33 -1.29 2.72
C GLY A 62 -10.77 -0.44 1.54
N THR A 63 -11.72 0.45 1.79
CA THR A 63 -12.22 1.40 0.80
C THR A 63 -12.64 2.66 1.53
N ALA A 64 -12.39 3.82 0.93
CA ALA A 64 -12.84 5.09 1.47
C ALA A 64 -14.39 5.20 1.48
N PRO A 65 -14.99 5.82 2.52
CA PRO A 65 -14.36 6.34 3.73
C PRO A 65 -13.97 5.21 4.69
N TRP A 66 -12.76 5.29 5.25
CA TRP A 66 -12.28 4.30 6.22
C TRP A 66 -12.79 4.65 7.61
N LYS A 67 -13.39 3.66 8.27
CA LYS A 67 -13.86 3.75 9.66
C LYS A 67 -13.22 2.64 10.45
N ILE A 68 -12.28 2.99 11.31
CA ILE A 68 -11.49 2.05 12.10
C ILE A 68 -11.84 2.22 13.56
N SER A 69 -12.31 1.14 14.17
CA SER A 69 -12.48 1.07 15.62
C SER A 69 -11.12 0.86 16.26
N VAL A 70 -10.72 1.78 17.15
CA VAL A 70 -9.55 1.62 18.02
C VAL A 70 -10.02 1.35 19.44
N SER A 71 -9.15 0.80 20.29
CA SER A 71 -9.50 0.29 21.63
C SER A 71 -10.30 1.25 22.52
N ARG A 72 -10.19 2.56 22.30
CA ARG A 72 -10.90 3.61 23.05
C ARG A 72 -11.60 4.64 22.17
N GLY A 73 -11.85 4.33 20.90
CA GLY A 73 -12.44 5.32 19.99
C GLY A 73 -12.63 4.85 18.55
N LYS A 74 -12.74 5.83 17.65
CA LYS A 74 -12.85 5.61 16.21
C LYS A 74 -11.95 6.59 15.46
N LEU A 75 -11.30 6.09 14.41
CA LEU A 75 -10.64 6.90 13.40
C LEU A 75 -11.51 6.85 12.14
N GLU A 76 -11.87 8.02 11.62
CA GLU A 76 -12.63 8.15 10.38
C GLU A 76 -11.83 9.00 9.41
N TYR A 77 -11.54 8.45 8.24
CA TYR A 77 -10.86 9.16 7.17
C TYR A 77 -11.72 9.18 5.91
N THR A 78 -11.94 10.39 5.38
CA THR A 78 -12.64 10.63 4.13
C THR A 78 -11.71 11.44 3.23
N PRO A 79 -11.30 10.91 2.06
CA PRO A 79 -10.51 11.67 1.09
C PRO A 79 -11.24 12.96 0.71
N SER A 80 -10.51 14.08 0.73
CA SER A 80 -11.06 15.38 0.29
C SER A 80 -10.98 15.57 -1.23
N HIS A 81 -10.16 14.77 -1.94
CA HIS A 81 -9.95 14.87 -3.38
C HIS A 81 -10.42 13.60 -4.10
N PRO A 82 -11.21 13.71 -5.20
CA PRO A 82 -11.78 12.56 -5.89
C PRO A 82 -10.75 11.65 -6.57
N ASP A 83 -9.52 12.12 -6.81
CA ASP A 83 -8.46 11.35 -7.47
C ASP A 83 -7.47 10.65 -6.50
N MET A 84 -7.65 10.78 -5.19
CA MET A 84 -6.73 10.20 -4.20
C MET A 84 -6.91 8.68 -4.10
N ILE A 85 -5.92 7.90 -4.50
CA ILE A 85 -6.03 6.43 -4.52
C ILE A 85 -5.76 5.86 -3.13
N ASN A 86 -4.63 6.20 -2.51
CA ASN A 86 -4.26 5.75 -1.17
C ASN A 86 -3.89 6.97 -0.31
N VAL A 87 -3.74 6.74 1.00
CA VAL A 87 -3.24 7.76 1.93
C VAL A 87 -2.39 7.10 3.02
N HIS A 88 -1.40 7.82 3.51
CA HIS A 88 -0.71 7.50 4.76
C HIS A 88 -0.92 8.61 5.80
N PHE A 89 -0.90 8.20 7.08
CA PHE A 89 -0.83 9.09 8.22
C PHE A 89 0.17 8.48 9.22
N GLU A 90 1.33 9.13 9.36
CA GLU A 90 2.47 8.59 10.10
C GLU A 90 2.82 7.18 9.54
N GLU A 91 2.69 6.13 10.32
CA GLU A 91 3.01 4.73 9.98
C GLU A 91 1.80 3.96 9.45
N TRP A 92 0.63 4.59 9.41
CA TRP A 92 -0.60 4.00 8.91
C TRP A 92 -0.71 4.20 7.41
N VAL A 93 -0.89 3.11 6.68
CA VAL A 93 -1.03 3.11 5.21
C VAL A 93 -2.40 2.53 4.86
N PHE A 94 -3.24 3.36 4.25
CA PHE A 94 -4.61 3.03 3.88
C PHE A 94 -4.67 2.74 2.38
N LEU A 95 -4.99 1.49 2.06
CA LEU A 95 -5.08 1.01 0.69
C LEU A 95 -6.55 0.97 0.25
N ASP A 96 -6.94 1.83 -0.70
CA ASP A 96 -8.28 1.81 -1.27
C ASP A 96 -8.35 0.74 -2.36
N CYS A 97 -8.80 -0.44 -1.96
CA CYS A 97 -8.87 -1.59 -2.83
C CYS A 97 -9.86 -1.38 -3.98
N ASN A 98 -10.91 -0.57 -3.80
CA ASN A 98 -11.88 -0.32 -4.87
C ASN A 98 -11.35 0.64 -5.92
N ARG A 99 -10.50 1.60 -5.54
CA ARG A 99 -9.83 2.49 -6.49
C ARG A 99 -8.69 1.80 -7.24
N MET A 100 -8.01 0.86 -6.59
CA MET A 100 -6.89 0.14 -7.20
C MET A 100 -7.29 -1.03 -8.09
N LYS A 101 -8.44 -1.69 -7.86
CA LYS A 101 -8.81 -2.95 -8.53
C LYS A 101 -8.78 -2.90 -10.06
N ASP A 102 -9.04 -1.73 -10.65
CA ASP A 102 -9.13 -1.55 -12.10
C ASP A 102 -7.81 -1.03 -12.70
N LEU A 103 -6.78 -0.81 -11.87
CA LEU A 103 -5.45 -0.43 -12.31
C LEU A 103 -4.65 -1.66 -12.76
N PRO A 104 -3.80 -1.55 -13.79
CA PRO A 104 -2.74 -2.51 -14.07
C PRO A 104 -1.87 -2.80 -12.84
N MET A 105 -1.39 -4.04 -12.73
CA MET A 105 -0.60 -4.54 -11.61
C MET A 105 0.57 -3.61 -11.25
N GLU A 106 1.31 -3.15 -12.25
CA GLU A 106 2.47 -2.27 -12.08
C GLU A 106 2.08 -0.94 -11.42
N PHE A 107 0.91 -0.41 -11.77
CA PHE A 107 0.40 0.82 -11.15
C PHE A 107 -0.14 0.58 -9.74
N GLN A 108 -0.73 -0.59 -9.46
CA GLN A 108 -1.09 -0.97 -8.09
C GLN A 108 0.15 -1.01 -7.20
N VAL A 109 1.22 -1.68 -7.65
CA VAL A 109 2.51 -1.75 -6.93
C VAL A 109 3.06 -0.36 -6.64
N VAL A 110 3.08 0.52 -7.64
CA VAL A 110 3.58 1.89 -7.49
C VAL A 110 2.75 2.72 -6.53
N CYS A 111 1.41 2.66 -6.62
CA CYS A 111 0.53 3.36 -5.67
C CYS A 111 0.72 2.89 -4.23
N ILE A 112 1.06 1.61 -4.02
CA ILE A 112 1.37 1.07 -2.69
C ILE A 112 2.77 1.52 -2.25
N LEU A 113 3.77 1.41 -3.13
CA LEU A 113 5.14 1.85 -2.86
C LEU A 113 5.21 3.33 -2.50
N GLU A 114 4.44 4.20 -3.15
CA GLU A 114 4.40 5.63 -2.80
C GLU A 114 4.04 5.85 -1.34
N GLU A 115 3.02 5.16 -0.83
CA GLU A 115 2.62 5.30 0.57
C GLU A 115 3.60 4.61 1.53
N LEU A 116 4.16 3.45 1.15
CA LEU A 116 5.18 2.78 1.95
C LEU A 116 6.47 3.60 2.06
N VAL A 117 6.93 4.23 0.97
CA VAL A 117 8.10 5.13 1.00
C VAL A 117 7.83 6.31 1.93
N ARG A 118 6.63 6.89 1.90
CA ARG A 118 6.28 8.00 2.79
C ARG A 118 6.27 7.57 4.26
N ALA A 119 5.62 6.45 4.56
CA ALA A 119 5.47 5.94 5.92
C ALA A 119 6.79 5.41 6.51
N LEU A 120 7.53 4.61 5.75
CA LEU A 120 8.71 3.89 6.25
C LEU A 120 10.03 4.64 6.08
N MET A 121 10.14 5.53 5.09
CA MET A 121 11.36 6.33 4.87
C MET A 121 11.20 7.79 5.32
N HIS A 122 10.03 8.15 5.89
CA HIS A 122 9.72 9.50 6.39
C HIS A 122 9.90 10.62 5.35
N VAL A 123 9.57 10.34 4.08
CA VAL A 123 9.73 11.29 2.98
C VAL A 123 8.44 12.07 2.75
N THR A 124 8.41 13.34 3.16
CA THR A 124 7.25 14.23 2.98
C THR A 124 7.25 14.97 1.64
N ASN A 125 8.42 15.11 0.99
CA ASN A 125 8.56 15.85 -0.26
C ASN A 125 7.88 15.11 -1.41
N LYS A 126 6.78 15.70 -1.92
CA LYS A 126 5.97 15.14 -3.02
C LYS A 126 6.73 14.92 -4.33
N LYS A 127 7.87 15.60 -4.55
CA LYS A 127 8.71 15.41 -5.74
C LYS A 127 9.75 14.30 -5.55
N LEU A 128 10.18 14.05 -4.31
CA LEU A 128 11.20 13.05 -4.03
C LEU A 128 10.63 11.63 -3.98
N VAL A 129 9.38 11.47 -3.51
CA VAL A 129 8.74 10.14 -3.44
C VAL A 129 8.70 9.44 -4.80
N PRO A 130 8.23 10.06 -5.90
CA PRO A 130 8.23 9.40 -7.20
C PRO A 130 9.62 9.00 -7.69
N GLU A 131 10.64 9.82 -7.44
CA GLU A 131 12.03 9.52 -7.79
C GLU A 131 12.58 8.30 -7.03
N ILE A 132 12.19 8.13 -5.76
CA ILE A 132 12.54 6.94 -4.98
C ILE A 132 11.79 5.73 -5.54
N VAL A 133 10.49 5.85 -5.80
CA VAL A 133 9.66 4.74 -6.29
C VAL A 133 10.16 4.21 -7.63
N VAL A 134 10.49 5.07 -8.60
CA VAL A 134 11.03 4.59 -9.90
C VAL A 134 12.42 3.97 -9.77
N ARG A 135 13.22 4.35 -8.78
CA ARG A 135 14.51 3.72 -8.49
C ARG A 135 14.35 2.35 -7.84
N LEU A 136 13.36 2.19 -6.97
CA LEU A 136 13.03 0.92 -6.32
C LEU A 136 12.34 -0.05 -7.29
N TYR A 137 11.47 0.45 -8.16
CA TYR A 137 10.66 -0.36 -9.06
C TYR A 137 10.87 0.04 -10.54
N PRO A 138 11.93 -0.47 -11.20
CA PRO A 138 12.32 -0.04 -12.54
C PRO A 138 11.37 -0.48 -13.66
N LYS A 139 10.28 -1.18 -13.33
CA LYS A 139 9.19 -1.51 -14.28
C LYS A 139 8.32 -0.31 -14.63
N VAL A 140 8.51 0.82 -13.94
CA VAL A 140 7.87 2.09 -14.27
C VAL A 140 8.90 3.21 -14.40
N ARG A 141 8.52 4.26 -15.11
CA ARG A 141 9.29 5.49 -15.29
C ARG A 141 8.39 6.71 -15.10
N MET A 142 8.99 7.85 -14.83
CA MET A 142 8.30 9.14 -14.84
C MET A 142 8.30 9.72 -16.26
N VAL A 143 7.12 10.00 -16.80
CA VAL A 143 6.91 10.72 -18.08
C VAL A 143 5.93 11.86 -17.80
N GLU A 144 6.37 13.10 -18.05
CA GLU A 144 5.55 14.31 -17.84
C GLU A 144 4.92 14.41 -16.43
N GLY A 145 5.64 13.96 -15.41
CA GLY A 145 5.16 14.01 -14.01
C GLY A 145 4.15 12.92 -13.65
N LYS A 146 3.98 11.90 -14.50
CA LYS A 146 3.13 10.72 -14.24
C LYS A 146 3.93 9.43 -14.39
N TYR A 147 3.49 8.38 -13.71
CA TYR A 147 4.01 7.05 -13.94
C TYR A 147 3.57 6.53 -15.31
N ALA A 148 4.50 5.95 -16.03
CA ALA A 148 4.28 5.17 -17.23
C ALA A 148 5.04 3.85 -17.10
N GLN A 149 4.55 2.80 -17.76
CA GLN A 149 5.27 1.53 -17.81
C GLN A 149 6.64 1.74 -18.51
N ALA A 150 7.68 1.12 -17.98
CA ALA A 150 8.97 1.05 -18.66
C ALA A 150 8.85 0.06 -19.83
N GLU A 151 9.48 0.40 -20.96
CA GLU A 151 9.58 -0.48 -22.14
C GLU A 151 10.51 -1.66 -21.89
#